data_AF-A0A349HR09-F1
#
_entry.id   AF-A0A349HR09-F1
#
_cell.length_a   1.000
_cell.length_b   1.000
_cell.length_c   1.000
_cell.angle_alpha   90.00
_cell.angle_beta   90.00
_cell.angle_gamma   90.00
#
_symmetry.space_group_name_H-M   'P 1'
#
loop_
_entity.id
_entity.type
_entity.pdbx_description
1 polymer ?
#
loop_
_entity_poly.entity_id
_entity_poly.type
_entity_poly.pdbx_seq_one_letter_code
_entity_poly.pdbx_strand_id
1 'polypeptide(L)'
;MTQMIYTVQPGDTLYSIARLYGSTIQAIVDANNILNPNLIYPGSVILIPVEEEYLETPPGSLIYTVQPGDSLYIISLLFKVSIQRILELNDIPDPSLIYPGMKIILPPEALNPFQPIVPGIIRYTVLPGDTIYKIAARFGTTAQSIINANPGLDPRRLIPGTVITITIPENAVAIYRGNPNRRMVALTFDATYGDNQTYELLEILRNNNIKATFFLSGIWLINYPDLARAIAAEGHEIGNHSLTHPHMPLITMQEVTNQIVRTEALIRNITGQDPYLFRPPYGEYTQAILNQLASLGYVTILWTIDSLDWQNPGAAAIVSRVVNNAEPGAIILLHQSAPDTLEGLQSMITQLRQQGYDFGTVTQV
;
A
#
# COMPACT_ATOMS: atom_id res chain seq x y z
N MET A 1 36.65 -7.99 5.33
CA MET A 1 36.06 -6.64 5.29
C MET A 1 35.77 -6.27 3.85
N THR A 2 34.50 -6.12 3.53
CA THR A 2 34.04 -5.50 2.29
C THR A 2 34.06 -3.98 2.45
N GLN A 3 34.43 -3.24 1.42
CA GLN A 3 34.43 -1.77 1.44
C GLN A 3 33.32 -1.25 0.53
N MET A 4 32.41 -0.47 1.10
CA MET A 4 31.36 0.23 0.37
C MET A 4 31.81 1.66 0.06
N ILE A 5 31.40 2.21 -1.08
CA ILE A 5 31.65 3.60 -1.44
C ILE A 5 30.37 4.40 -1.17
N TYR A 6 30.48 5.48 -0.40
CA TYR A 6 29.34 6.32 -0.05
C TYR A 6 29.64 7.79 -0.33
N THR A 7 28.69 8.49 -0.96
CA THR A 7 28.75 9.93 -1.15
C THR A 7 27.98 10.61 -0.01
N VAL A 8 28.69 11.39 0.81
CA VAL A 8 28.13 12.13 1.95
C VAL A 8 27.01 13.06 1.48
N GLN A 9 25.86 13.00 2.15
CA GLN A 9 24.70 13.83 1.88
C GLN A 9 24.59 15.01 2.86
N PRO A 10 23.87 16.10 2.53
CA PRO A 10 23.57 17.16 3.47
C PRO A 10 22.91 16.63 4.74
N GLY A 11 23.51 16.92 5.91
CA GLY A 11 23.01 16.49 7.22
C GLY A 11 23.62 15.18 7.75
N ASP A 12 24.48 14.52 6.99
CA ASP A 12 25.16 13.31 7.45
C ASP A 12 26.17 13.58 8.56
N THR A 13 26.34 12.57 9.43
CA THR A 13 27.42 12.48 10.39
C THR A 13 28.13 11.14 10.22
N LEU A 14 29.40 11.02 10.62
CA LEU A 14 30.06 9.71 10.61
C LEU A 14 29.34 8.70 11.52
N TYR A 15 28.66 9.17 12.58
CA TYR A 15 27.81 8.34 13.42
C TYR A 15 26.63 7.75 12.64
N SER A 16 25.85 8.59 11.95
CA SER A 16 24.69 8.15 11.18
C SER A 16 25.08 7.23 10.02
N ILE A 17 26.21 7.51 9.36
CA ILE A 17 26.75 6.69 8.27
C ILE A 17 27.27 5.34 8.81
N ALA A 18 28.10 5.34 9.85
CA ALA A 18 28.59 4.11 10.46
C ALA A 18 27.45 3.20 10.87
N ARG A 19 26.43 3.78 11.50
CA ARG A 19 25.22 3.06 11.91
C ARG A 19 24.44 2.49 10.71
N LEU A 20 24.24 3.29 9.66
CA LEU A 20 23.50 2.89 8.45
C LEU A 20 24.12 1.68 7.73
N TYR A 21 25.45 1.58 7.75
CA TYR A 21 26.18 0.56 7.01
C TYR A 21 26.74 -0.55 7.89
N GLY A 22 26.44 -0.57 9.19
CA GLY A 22 26.99 -1.60 10.10
C GLY A 22 28.52 -1.50 10.25
N SER A 23 29.04 -0.27 10.31
CA SER A 23 30.46 0.05 10.53
C SER A 23 30.64 0.78 11.86
N THR A 24 31.87 1.19 12.18
CA THR A 24 32.17 2.06 13.32
C THR A 24 32.72 3.41 12.83
N ILE A 25 32.51 4.47 13.61
CA ILE A 25 33.12 5.78 13.31
C ILE A 25 34.63 5.62 13.14
N GLN A 26 35.28 4.86 14.03
CA GLN A 26 36.72 4.65 13.98
C GLN A 26 37.14 3.92 12.70
N ALA A 27 36.44 2.86 12.30
CA ALA A 27 36.74 2.16 11.06
C ALA A 27 36.62 3.08 9.82
N ILE A 28 35.60 3.94 9.78
CA ILE A 28 35.45 4.91 8.69
C ILE A 28 36.56 5.96 8.74
N VAL A 29 36.91 6.46 9.92
CA VAL A 29 38.00 7.43 10.11
C VAL A 29 39.32 6.87 9.60
N ASP A 30 39.64 5.63 9.99
CA ASP A 30 40.88 4.96 9.62
C ASP A 30 40.93 4.67 8.12
N ALA A 31 39.83 4.20 7.53
CA ALA A 31 39.77 3.86 6.10
C ALA A 31 39.83 5.08 5.17
N ASN A 32 39.51 6.27 5.67
CA ASN A 32 39.48 7.51 4.89
C ASN A 32 40.53 8.53 5.31
N ASN A 33 41.36 8.22 6.31
CA ASN A 33 42.31 9.16 6.91
C ASN A 33 41.66 10.48 7.36
N ILE A 34 40.46 10.40 7.96
CA ILE A 34 39.71 11.59 8.38
C ILE A 34 40.34 12.17 9.66
N LEU A 35 40.90 13.38 9.58
CA LEU A 35 41.55 14.04 10.71
C LEU A 35 40.57 14.51 11.80
N ASN A 36 39.36 14.91 11.41
CA ASN A 36 38.32 15.34 12.33
C ASN A 36 37.00 14.62 12.01
N PRO A 37 36.57 13.66 12.86
CA PRO A 37 35.35 12.86 12.62
C PRO A 37 34.06 13.67 12.55
N ASN A 38 34.06 14.91 13.06
CA ASN A 38 32.90 15.81 13.04
C ASN A 38 32.86 16.69 11.78
N LEU A 39 33.84 16.57 10.88
CA LEU A 39 34.00 17.44 9.72
C LEU A 39 33.98 16.62 8.42
N ILE A 40 32.78 16.25 7.99
CA ILE A 40 32.53 15.65 6.66
C ILE A 40 31.72 16.61 5.81
N TYR A 41 31.90 16.57 4.49
CA TYR A 41 31.32 17.54 3.56
C TYR A 41 30.36 16.86 2.59
N PRO A 42 29.14 17.37 2.40
CA PRO A 42 28.25 16.87 1.38
C PRO A 42 28.92 16.84 0.00
N GLY A 43 28.73 15.74 -0.72
CA GLY A 43 29.38 15.45 -2.00
C GLY A 43 30.74 14.76 -1.88
N SER A 44 31.34 14.66 -0.68
CA SER A 44 32.57 13.88 -0.50
C SER A 44 32.28 12.38 -0.60
N VAL A 45 33.20 11.65 -1.23
CA VAL A 45 33.11 10.19 -1.34
C VAL A 45 33.99 9.58 -0.25
N ILE A 46 33.42 8.71 0.58
CA ILE A 46 34.12 8.02 1.66
C ILE A 46 33.93 6.51 1.53
N LEU A 47 34.96 5.77 1.94
CA LEU A 47 34.97 4.32 2.08
C LEU A 47 34.35 3.93 3.41
N ILE A 48 33.44 2.96 3.39
CA ILE A 48 32.84 2.43 4.60
C ILE A 48 33.27 0.97 4.73
N PRO A 49 34.22 0.66 5.64
CA PRO A 49 34.55 -0.71 5.95
C PRO A 49 33.36 -1.36 6.62
N VAL A 50 32.86 -2.42 6.02
CA VAL A 50 31.80 -3.24 6.58
C VAL A 50 32.42 -4.58 6.92
N GLU A 51 32.34 -4.98 8.18
CA GLU A 51 32.56 -6.37 8.52
C GLU A 51 31.37 -7.16 8.00
N GLU A 52 31.63 -8.19 7.19
CA GLU A 52 30.59 -9.16 6.88
C GLU A 52 30.29 -9.91 8.17
N GLU A 53 29.28 -9.45 8.88
CA GLU A 53 28.73 -10.15 10.02
C GLU A 53 28.12 -11.46 9.51
N TYR A 54 28.83 -12.56 9.74
CA TYR A 54 28.30 -13.91 9.58
C TYR A 54 27.34 -14.15 10.74
N LEU A 55 26.06 -13.84 10.51
CA LEU A 55 24.99 -14.21 11.44
C LEU A 55 24.75 -15.71 11.33
N GLU A 56 25.12 -16.47 12.35
CA GLU A 56 24.61 -17.83 12.51
C GLU A 56 23.08 -17.74 12.66
N THR A 57 22.36 -18.25 11.66
CA THR A 57 20.90 -18.19 11.62
C THR A 57 20.33 -19.60 11.72
N PRO A 58 19.27 -19.82 12.51
CA PRO A 58 18.55 -21.08 12.46
C PRO A 58 18.08 -21.38 11.02
N PRO A 59 18.14 -22.64 10.55
CA PRO A 59 17.73 -23.00 9.20
C PRO A 59 16.32 -22.48 8.87
N GLY A 60 16.18 -21.83 7.72
CA GLY A 60 14.93 -21.24 7.25
C GLY A 60 14.64 -19.82 7.74
N SER A 61 15.46 -19.27 8.64
CA SER A 61 15.32 -17.88 9.09
C SER A 61 15.58 -16.88 7.96
N LEU A 62 14.92 -15.72 8.01
CA LEU A 62 15.14 -14.61 7.08
C LEU A 62 16.04 -13.57 7.75
N ILE A 63 17.00 -13.02 7.03
CA ILE A 63 17.73 -11.84 7.49
C ILE A 63 17.06 -10.61 6.88
N TYR A 64 16.59 -9.71 7.74
CA TYR A 64 16.01 -8.45 7.35
C TYR A 64 16.91 -7.29 7.76
N THR A 65 17.22 -6.41 6.82
CA THR A 65 17.90 -5.15 7.12
C THR A 65 16.85 -4.11 7.46
N VAL A 66 16.87 -3.60 8.69
CA VAL A 66 16.01 -2.52 9.17
C VAL A 66 16.16 -1.31 8.25
N GLN A 67 15.03 -0.77 7.77
CA GLN A 67 14.97 0.35 6.86
C GLN A 67 14.72 1.67 7.62
N PRO A 68 15.05 2.84 7.05
CA PRO A 68 14.60 4.12 7.58
C PRO A 68 13.09 4.14 7.83
N GLY A 69 12.67 4.55 9.04
CA GLY A 69 11.27 4.58 9.45
C GLY A 69 10.73 3.27 10.03
N ASP A 70 11.53 2.20 10.08
CA ASP A 70 11.13 0.98 10.78
C ASP A 70 11.05 1.16 12.29
N SER A 71 10.03 0.53 12.85
CA SER A 71 9.97 0.11 14.25
C SER A 71 9.77 -1.41 14.30
N LEU A 72 10.12 -2.06 15.41
CA LEU A 72 9.81 -3.50 15.55
C LEU A 72 8.32 -3.79 15.43
N TYR A 73 7.46 -2.82 15.75
CA TYR A 73 6.04 -2.91 15.48
C TYR A 73 5.76 -3.05 13.97
N ILE A 74 6.30 -2.16 13.13
CA ILE A 74 6.12 -2.23 11.68
C ILE A 74 6.69 -3.55 11.10
N ILE A 75 7.89 -3.95 11.55
CA ILE A 75 8.53 -5.19 11.10
C ILE A 75 7.71 -6.42 11.52
N SER A 76 7.21 -6.45 12.75
CA SER A 76 6.33 -7.50 13.27
C SER A 76 5.10 -7.67 12.38
N LEU A 77 4.47 -6.57 11.96
CA LEU A 77 3.33 -6.59 11.05
C LEU A 77 3.69 -7.08 9.64
N LEU A 78 4.80 -6.56 9.08
CA LEU A 78 5.28 -6.92 7.75
C LEU A 78 5.52 -8.42 7.60
N PHE A 79 6.21 -9.01 8.56
CA PHE A 79 6.64 -10.41 8.48
C PHE A 79 5.70 -11.38 9.18
N LYS A 80 4.62 -10.86 9.80
CA LYS A 80 3.63 -11.61 10.59
C LYS A 80 4.26 -12.43 11.73
N VAL A 81 5.21 -11.82 12.43
CA VAL A 81 5.93 -12.41 13.57
C VAL A 81 5.73 -11.51 14.78
N SER A 82 5.61 -12.06 16.00
CA SER A 82 5.48 -11.21 17.20
C SER A 82 6.76 -10.43 17.49
N ILE A 83 6.63 -9.20 18.01
CA ILE A 83 7.77 -8.38 18.47
C ILE A 83 8.64 -9.19 19.45
N GLN A 84 8.01 -9.87 20.41
CA GLN A 84 8.71 -10.67 21.41
C GLN A 84 9.60 -11.74 20.76
N ARG A 85 9.09 -12.42 19.73
CA ARG A 85 9.86 -13.45 19.02
C ARG A 85 11.04 -12.85 18.27
N ILE A 86 10.89 -11.66 17.69
CA ILE A 86 11.99 -10.94 17.04
C ILE A 86 13.05 -10.53 18.08
N LEU A 87 12.63 -9.98 19.23
CA LEU A 87 13.55 -9.60 20.30
C LEU A 87 14.38 -10.79 20.80
N GLU A 88 13.70 -11.90 21.14
CA GLU A 88 14.33 -13.13 21.64
C GLU A 88 15.32 -13.73 20.65
N LEU A 89 14.99 -13.73 19.35
CA LEU A 89 15.84 -14.33 18.33
C LEU A 89 17.10 -13.51 18.02
N ASN A 90 17.10 -12.22 18.39
CA ASN A 90 18.18 -11.28 18.10
C ASN A 90 18.90 -10.79 19.35
N ASP A 91 18.59 -11.34 20.52
CA ASP A 91 19.10 -10.87 21.82
C ASP A 91 18.93 -9.35 22.02
N ILE A 92 17.83 -8.78 21.50
CA ILE A 92 17.53 -7.34 21.62
C ILE A 92 16.70 -7.12 22.90
N PRO A 93 17.21 -6.40 23.92
CA PRO A 93 16.51 -6.24 25.18
C PRO A 93 15.37 -5.21 25.12
N ASP A 94 15.41 -4.28 24.16
CA ASP A 94 14.43 -3.20 24.03
C ASP A 94 14.14 -2.91 22.54
N PRO A 95 12.86 -2.89 22.11
CA PRO A 95 12.45 -2.58 20.74
C PRO A 95 12.99 -1.28 20.14
N SER A 96 13.25 -0.27 20.97
CA SER A 96 13.76 1.04 20.54
C SER A 96 15.23 1.00 20.10
N LEU A 97 15.93 -0.11 20.36
CA LEU A 97 17.33 -0.27 20.01
C LEU A 97 17.58 -0.65 18.55
N ILE A 98 16.53 -0.98 17.78
CA ILE A 98 16.71 -1.20 16.34
C ILE A 98 17.01 0.11 15.60
N TYR A 99 17.69 -0.01 14.47
CA TYR A 99 18.05 1.15 13.67
C TYR A 99 18.24 0.86 12.20
N PRO A 100 18.05 1.86 11.32
CA PRO A 100 18.26 1.68 9.89
C PRO A 100 19.67 1.12 9.60
N GLY A 101 19.75 0.05 8.83
CA GLY A 101 20.99 -0.69 8.55
C GLY A 101 21.24 -1.89 9.45
N MET A 102 20.60 -1.98 10.62
CA MET A 102 20.71 -3.13 11.51
C MET A 102 20.15 -4.37 10.82
N LYS A 103 20.92 -5.45 10.77
CA LYS A 103 20.40 -6.76 10.36
C LYS A 103 19.73 -7.42 11.56
N ILE A 104 18.52 -7.91 11.36
CA ILE A 104 17.79 -8.72 12.33
C ILE A 104 17.38 -10.04 11.68
N ILE A 105 17.46 -11.10 12.46
CA ILE A 105 17.03 -12.45 12.15
C ILE A 105 15.54 -12.54 12.45
N LEU A 106 14.77 -12.93 11.45
CA LEU A 106 13.36 -13.26 11.58
C LEU A 106 13.22 -14.78 11.59
N PRO A 107 12.32 -15.34 12.41
CA PRO A 107 12.20 -16.78 12.57
C PRO A 107 11.73 -17.45 11.27
N PRO A 108 11.90 -18.78 11.11
CA PRO A 108 11.56 -19.49 9.87
C PRO A 108 10.10 -19.37 9.41
N GLU A 109 9.18 -19.12 10.34
CA GLU A 109 7.76 -18.86 10.07
C GLU A 109 7.47 -17.47 9.51
N ALA A 110 8.45 -16.57 9.47
CA ALA A 110 8.31 -15.23 8.91
C ALA A 110 7.93 -15.28 7.42
N LEU A 111 6.81 -14.64 7.06
CA LEU A 111 6.45 -14.49 5.66
C LEU A 111 7.27 -13.35 5.07
N ASN A 112 8.03 -13.57 3.99
CA ASN A 112 8.73 -12.50 3.30
C ASN A 112 7.77 -11.76 2.35
N PRO A 113 7.26 -10.56 2.69
CA PRO A 113 6.29 -9.88 1.85
C PRO A 113 6.95 -9.14 0.68
N PHE A 114 8.29 -9.11 0.64
CA PHE A 114 9.10 -8.49 -0.41
C PHE A 114 9.58 -9.49 -1.45
N GLN A 115 9.34 -10.79 -1.25
CA GLN A 115 9.61 -11.75 -2.32
C GLN A 115 8.62 -11.50 -3.46
N PRO A 116 9.10 -11.26 -4.69
CA PRO A 116 8.21 -11.15 -5.82
C PRO A 116 7.45 -12.46 -5.93
N ILE A 117 6.12 -12.39 -5.88
CA ILE A 117 5.30 -13.42 -6.49
C ILE A 117 5.79 -13.46 -7.95
N VAL A 118 6.24 -14.63 -8.41
CA VAL A 118 6.85 -14.79 -9.74
C VAL A 118 5.98 -14.02 -10.76
N PRO A 119 6.55 -13.05 -11.51
CA PRO A 119 5.80 -12.25 -12.46
C PRO A 119 4.94 -13.16 -13.35
N GLY A 120 3.65 -12.86 -13.39
CA GLY A 120 2.71 -13.60 -14.21
C GLY A 120 2.14 -14.87 -13.58
N ILE A 121 2.44 -15.25 -12.33
CA ILE A 121 1.78 -16.39 -11.65
C ILE A 121 1.54 -16.12 -10.15
N ILE A 122 0.28 -15.89 -9.75
CA ILE A 122 -0.16 -15.92 -8.34
C ILE A 122 -0.68 -17.31 -8.00
N ARG A 123 -0.33 -17.84 -6.81
CA ARG A 123 -0.99 -19.01 -6.20
C ARG A 123 -2.08 -18.53 -5.24
N TYR A 124 -3.34 -18.65 -5.65
CA TYR A 124 -4.49 -18.17 -4.90
C TYR A 124 -5.28 -19.32 -4.27
N THR A 125 -5.60 -19.22 -2.98
CA THR A 125 -6.48 -20.19 -2.32
C THR A 125 -7.93 -19.73 -2.48
N VAL A 126 -8.77 -20.53 -3.14
CA VAL A 126 -10.20 -20.24 -3.33
C VAL A 126 -10.88 -20.06 -1.97
N LEU A 127 -11.59 -18.95 -1.80
CA LEU A 127 -12.36 -18.63 -0.60
C LEU A 127 -13.85 -19.02 -0.78
N PRO A 128 -14.59 -19.25 0.32
CA PRO A 128 -16.04 -19.46 0.25
C PRO A 128 -16.75 -18.29 -0.45
N GLY A 129 -17.57 -18.59 -1.47
CA GLY A 129 -18.31 -17.58 -2.23
C GLY A 129 -17.56 -16.97 -3.42
N ASP A 130 -16.32 -17.40 -3.66
CA ASP A 130 -15.59 -17.06 -4.87
C ASP A 130 -16.26 -17.65 -6.11
N THR A 131 -16.24 -16.85 -7.18
CA THR A 131 -16.44 -17.34 -8.54
C THR A 131 -15.19 -17.04 -9.36
N ILE A 132 -14.96 -17.80 -10.43
CA ILE A 132 -13.79 -17.56 -11.27
C ILE A 132 -13.78 -16.15 -11.87
N TYR A 133 -14.96 -15.55 -12.07
CA TYR A 133 -15.11 -14.18 -12.54
C TYR A 133 -14.76 -13.14 -11.47
N LYS A 134 -15.16 -13.37 -10.20
CA LYS A 134 -14.75 -12.51 -9.07
C LYS A 134 -13.24 -12.55 -8.86
N ILE A 135 -12.65 -13.74 -8.95
CA ILE A 135 -11.19 -13.92 -8.86
C ILE A 135 -10.50 -13.23 -10.04
N ALA A 136 -10.98 -13.43 -11.27
CA ALA A 136 -10.41 -12.77 -12.45
C ALA A 136 -10.44 -11.23 -12.33
N ALA A 137 -11.57 -10.67 -11.91
CA ALA A 137 -11.71 -9.24 -11.65
C ALA A 137 -10.75 -8.77 -10.55
N ARG A 138 -10.65 -9.52 -9.43
CA ARG A 138 -9.75 -9.24 -8.31
C ARG A 138 -8.28 -9.12 -8.74
N PHE A 139 -7.85 -9.95 -9.70
CA PHE A 139 -6.46 -10.00 -10.14
C PHE A 139 -6.21 -9.36 -11.51
N GLY A 140 -7.18 -8.56 -12.01
CA GLY A 140 -7.02 -7.85 -13.28
C GLY A 140 -6.74 -8.77 -14.48
N THR A 141 -7.31 -9.97 -14.47
CA THR A 141 -7.13 -10.98 -15.53
C THR A 141 -8.48 -11.47 -16.06
N THR A 142 -8.49 -12.46 -16.94
CA THR A 142 -9.72 -13.06 -17.45
C THR A 142 -9.98 -14.43 -16.81
N ALA A 143 -11.26 -14.80 -16.65
CA ALA A 143 -11.62 -16.14 -16.21
C ALA A 143 -10.99 -17.21 -17.12
N GLN A 144 -10.90 -16.94 -18.43
CA GLN A 144 -10.24 -17.83 -19.38
C GLN A 144 -8.74 -17.98 -19.11
N SER A 145 -8.04 -16.90 -18.75
CA SER A 145 -6.62 -16.96 -18.37
C SER A 145 -6.40 -17.85 -17.15
N ILE A 146 -7.28 -17.75 -16.15
CA ILE A 146 -7.26 -18.60 -14.96
C ILE A 146 -7.53 -20.07 -15.33
N ILE A 147 -8.51 -20.35 -16.20
CA ILE A 147 -8.79 -21.73 -16.66
C ILE A 147 -7.58 -22.31 -17.39
N ASN A 148 -6.98 -21.54 -18.31
CA ASN A 148 -5.82 -21.96 -19.08
C ASN A 148 -4.61 -22.26 -18.19
N ALA A 149 -4.43 -21.49 -17.11
CA ALA A 149 -3.36 -21.68 -16.13
C ALA A 149 -3.60 -22.85 -15.16
N ASN A 150 -4.80 -23.43 -15.11
CA ASN A 150 -5.17 -24.54 -14.23
C ASN A 150 -5.87 -25.67 -15.00
N PRO A 151 -5.11 -26.55 -15.68
CA PRO A 151 -5.68 -27.70 -16.36
C PRO A 151 -6.56 -28.54 -15.42
N GLY A 152 -7.80 -28.78 -15.82
CA GLY A 152 -8.77 -29.56 -15.04
C GLY A 152 -9.60 -28.76 -14.02
N LEU A 153 -9.40 -27.44 -13.90
CA LEU A 153 -10.26 -26.58 -13.08
C LEU A 153 -11.66 -26.46 -13.70
N ASP A 154 -12.69 -26.80 -12.95
CA ASP A 154 -14.09 -26.54 -13.33
C ASP A 154 -14.49 -25.10 -12.95
N PRO A 155 -14.70 -24.19 -13.92
CA PRO A 155 -15.02 -22.78 -13.64
C PRO A 155 -16.38 -22.57 -12.98
N ARG A 156 -17.27 -23.58 -13.01
CA ARG A 156 -18.60 -23.51 -12.38
C ARG A 156 -18.59 -24.03 -10.95
N ARG A 157 -17.51 -24.66 -10.51
CA ARG A 157 -17.44 -25.34 -9.21
C ARG A 157 -16.07 -25.20 -8.56
N LEU A 158 -15.73 -23.97 -8.17
CA LEU A 158 -14.55 -23.70 -7.37
C LEU A 158 -14.74 -24.25 -5.95
N ILE A 159 -13.79 -25.08 -5.49
CA ILE A 159 -13.83 -25.70 -4.17
C ILE A 159 -13.00 -24.82 -3.21
N PRO A 160 -13.61 -24.24 -2.15
CA PRO A 160 -12.87 -23.49 -1.16
C PRO A 160 -11.69 -24.28 -0.57
N GLY A 161 -10.56 -23.62 -0.38
CA GLY A 161 -9.30 -24.24 0.05
C GLY A 161 -8.42 -24.77 -1.10
N THR A 162 -8.93 -24.83 -2.34
CA THR A 162 -8.11 -25.23 -3.49
C THR A 162 -7.16 -24.10 -3.88
N VAL A 163 -5.89 -24.44 -4.09
CA VAL A 163 -4.91 -23.48 -4.63
C VAL A 163 -4.95 -23.51 -6.15
N ILE A 164 -5.21 -22.36 -6.77
CA ILE A 164 -5.22 -22.16 -8.21
C ILE A 164 -4.15 -21.15 -8.64
N THR A 165 -3.72 -21.26 -9.88
CA THR A 165 -2.71 -20.43 -10.55
C THR A 165 -3.40 -19.29 -11.29
N ILE A 166 -3.02 -18.05 -11.03
CA ILE A 166 -3.59 -16.89 -11.70
C ILE A 166 -2.50 -16.24 -12.50
N THR A 167 -2.70 -16.17 -13.81
CA THR A 167 -1.77 -15.49 -14.71
C THR A 167 -2.11 -14.02 -14.86
N ILE A 168 -1.12 -13.18 -14.61
CA ILE A 168 -1.26 -11.72 -14.70
C ILE A 168 -0.72 -11.27 -16.07
N PRO A 169 -1.40 -10.37 -16.79
CA PRO A 169 -0.90 -9.83 -18.05
C PRO A 169 0.46 -9.13 -17.87
N GLU A 170 1.38 -9.31 -18.83
CA GLU A 170 2.66 -8.57 -18.89
C GLU A 170 2.48 -7.05 -19.01
N ASN A 171 1.29 -6.59 -19.40
CA ASN A 171 0.93 -5.18 -19.50
C ASN A 171 -0.29 -4.90 -18.62
N ALA A 172 -0.07 -4.72 -17.33
CA ALA A 172 -1.13 -4.31 -16.41
C ALA A 172 -1.69 -2.94 -16.80
N VAL A 173 -2.99 -2.74 -16.59
CA VAL A 173 -3.69 -1.51 -16.97
C VAL A 173 -4.33 -0.86 -15.75
N ALA A 174 -4.41 0.46 -15.79
CA ALA A 174 -5.20 1.25 -14.85
C ALA A 174 -6.69 1.23 -15.25
N ILE A 175 -7.57 1.03 -14.26
CA ILE A 175 -9.02 1.07 -14.44
C ILE A 175 -9.51 2.47 -14.07
N TYR A 176 -10.12 3.17 -15.03
CA TYR A 176 -10.68 4.51 -14.83
C TYR A 176 -12.19 4.48 -14.52
N ARG A 177 -12.89 3.45 -14.99
CA ARG A 177 -14.35 3.30 -14.89
C ARG A 177 -14.74 1.84 -14.71
N GLY A 178 -15.88 1.62 -14.05
CA GLY A 178 -16.56 0.33 -13.97
C GLY A 178 -17.35 -0.01 -15.24
N ASN A 179 -18.43 -0.77 -15.11
CA ASN A 179 -19.20 -1.23 -16.27
C ASN A 179 -20.03 -0.09 -16.91
N PRO A 180 -19.75 0.31 -18.16
CA PRO A 180 -20.45 1.42 -18.82
C PRO A 180 -21.92 1.11 -19.16
N ASN A 181 -22.36 -0.13 -19.00
CA ASN A 181 -23.75 -0.53 -19.19
C ASN A 181 -24.54 -0.58 -17.88
N ARG A 182 -23.90 -0.33 -16.74
CA ARG A 182 -24.53 -0.33 -15.43
C ARG A 182 -24.65 1.09 -14.92
N ARG A 183 -25.87 1.57 -14.73
CA ARG A 183 -26.15 2.93 -14.25
C ARG A 183 -25.90 3.04 -12.75
N MET A 184 -24.64 2.90 -12.38
CA MET A 184 -24.15 2.86 -11.01
C MET A 184 -22.84 3.63 -10.95
N VAL A 185 -22.57 4.30 -9.83
CA VAL A 185 -21.35 5.09 -9.61
C VAL A 185 -20.67 4.68 -8.31
N ALA A 186 -19.34 4.80 -8.27
CA ALA A 186 -18.53 4.56 -7.09
C ALA A 186 -18.10 5.89 -6.47
N LEU A 187 -18.51 6.14 -5.22
CA LEU A 187 -17.91 7.17 -4.39
C LEU A 187 -16.61 6.62 -3.81
N THR A 188 -15.50 7.31 -4.07
CA THR A 188 -14.19 6.91 -3.57
C THR A 188 -13.54 8.04 -2.79
N PHE A 189 -12.95 7.72 -1.65
CA PHE A 189 -12.35 8.69 -0.74
C PHE A 189 -10.87 8.37 -0.51
N ASP A 190 -9.98 9.28 -0.88
CA ASP A 190 -8.57 9.18 -0.55
C ASP A 190 -8.34 9.77 0.85
N ALA A 191 -7.67 9.00 1.72
CA ALA A 191 -7.38 9.38 3.10
C ALA A 191 -5.87 9.38 3.34
N THR A 192 -5.29 10.59 3.34
CA THR A 192 -3.84 10.77 3.45
C THR A 192 -3.44 11.66 4.63
N TYR A 193 -4.11 12.81 4.78
CA TYR A 193 -3.77 13.80 5.79
C TYR A 193 -5.02 14.29 6.53
N GLY A 194 -4.86 14.46 7.83
CA GLY A 194 -5.92 14.96 8.71
C GLY A 194 -7.07 13.98 8.90
N ASP A 195 -7.81 14.25 9.96
CA ASP A 195 -9.21 13.87 10.10
C ASP A 195 -9.91 14.96 10.89
N ASN A 196 -11.04 15.40 10.38
CA ASN A 196 -11.94 16.34 11.05
C ASN A 196 -13.40 15.90 10.97
N GLN A 197 -13.72 14.81 10.25
CA GLN A 197 -15.10 14.55 9.84
C GLN A 197 -15.40 13.10 9.42
N THR A 198 -14.51 12.12 9.66
CA THR A 198 -14.73 10.75 9.18
C THR A 198 -16.03 10.15 9.69
N TYR A 199 -16.35 10.33 10.97
CA TYR A 199 -17.60 9.79 11.52
C TYR A 199 -18.85 10.43 10.91
N GLU A 200 -18.83 11.72 10.64
CA GLU A 200 -19.95 12.43 9.99
C GLU A 200 -20.12 11.98 8.54
N LEU A 201 -19.02 11.79 7.82
CA LEU A 201 -19.00 11.21 6.48
C LEU A 201 -19.63 9.80 6.47
N LEU A 202 -19.20 8.94 7.40
CA LEU A 202 -19.74 7.59 7.55
C LEU A 202 -21.24 7.61 7.90
N GLU A 203 -21.67 8.53 8.77
CA GLU A 203 -23.08 8.70 9.10
C GLU A 203 -23.93 9.03 7.87
N ILE A 204 -23.48 9.95 7.01
CA ILE A 204 -24.18 10.28 5.76
C ILE A 204 -24.27 9.05 4.86
N LEU A 205 -23.16 8.31 4.67
CA LEU A 205 -23.15 7.10 3.84
C LEU A 205 -24.11 6.03 4.40
N ARG A 206 -24.11 5.81 5.72
CA ARG A 206 -24.99 4.87 6.41
C ARG A 206 -26.45 5.25 6.30
N ASN A 207 -26.81 6.52 6.53
CA ASN A 207 -28.18 7.02 6.43
C ASN A 207 -28.73 6.91 4.99
N ASN A 208 -27.84 6.90 4.00
CA ASN A 208 -28.19 6.68 2.61
C ASN A 208 -28.06 5.22 2.16
N ASN A 209 -27.66 4.27 3.03
CA ASN A 209 -27.40 2.87 2.68
C ASN A 209 -26.40 2.71 1.52
N ILE A 210 -25.29 3.46 1.57
CA ILE A 210 -24.23 3.44 0.55
C ILE A 210 -22.98 2.82 1.14
N LYS A 211 -22.35 1.91 0.39
CA LYS A 211 -20.97 1.47 0.63
C LYS A 211 -20.05 2.14 -0.39
N ALA A 212 -19.11 2.94 0.09
CA ALA A 212 -18.03 3.55 -0.68
C ALA A 212 -16.73 2.72 -0.62
N THR A 213 -15.73 3.18 -1.36
CA THR A 213 -14.35 2.67 -1.30
C THR A 213 -13.41 3.74 -0.72
N PHE A 214 -12.61 3.39 0.28
CA PHE A 214 -11.65 4.28 0.91
C PHE A 214 -10.22 3.83 0.58
N PHE A 215 -9.44 4.69 -0.07
CA PHE A 215 -8.02 4.44 -0.33
C PHE A 215 -7.19 5.06 0.80
N LEU A 216 -6.63 4.20 1.65
CA LEU A 216 -5.98 4.61 2.89
C LEU A 216 -4.46 4.63 2.71
N SER A 217 -3.83 5.76 3.06
CA SER A 217 -2.37 5.82 3.10
C SER A 217 -1.84 5.28 4.43
N GLY A 218 -0.60 4.77 4.41
CA GLY A 218 0.04 4.25 5.62
C GLY A 218 0.23 5.30 6.72
N ILE A 219 0.61 6.54 6.36
CA ILE A 219 0.68 7.65 7.33
C ILE A 219 -0.67 7.96 7.96
N TRP A 220 -1.77 7.87 7.22
CA TRP A 220 -3.10 8.11 7.76
C TRP A 220 -3.51 6.98 8.72
N LEU A 221 -3.26 5.73 8.33
CA LEU A 221 -3.52 4.54 9.16
C LEU A 221 -2.80 4.58 10.50
N ILE A 222 -1.56 5.07 10.53
CA ILE A 222 -0.78 5.19 11.78
C ILE A 222 -1.39 6.25 12.71
N ASN A 223 -1.85 7.37 12.17
CA ASN A 223 -2.40 8.47 12.97
C ASN A 223 -3.85 8.26 13.38
N TYR A 224 -4.64 7.54 12.57
CA TYR A 224 -6.09 7.40 12.74
C TYR A 224 -6.59 5.93 12.69
N PRO A 225 -5.99 5.00 13.46
CA PRO A 225 -6.33 3.58 13.38
C PRO A 225 -7.78 3.26 13.78
N ASP A 226 -8.37 4.03 14.69
CA ASP A 226 -9.78 3.84 15.09
C ASP A 226 -10.76 4.20 13.98
N LEU A 227 -10.44 5.21 13.17
CA LEU A 227 -11.26 5.61 12.04
C LEU A 227 -11.19 4.56 10.92
N ALA A 228 -10.00 4.02 10.64
CA ALA A 228 -9.83 2.90 9.73
C ALA A 228 -10.66 1.68 10.17
N ARG A 229 -10.66 1.38 11.48
CA ARG A 229 -11.52 0.34 12.06
C ARG A 229 -13.01 0.63 11.85
N ALA A 230 -13.44 1.86 12.07
CA ALA A 230 -14.84 2.27 11.87
C ALA A 230 -15.27 2.12 10.40
N ILE A 231 -14.44 2.58 9.44
CA ILE A 231 -14.67 2.42 8.01
C ILE A 231 -14.88 0.94 7.64
N ALA A 232 -14.00 0.06 8.11
CA ALA A 232 -14.11 -1.38 7.87
C ALA A 232 -15.33 -2.01 8.57
N ALA A 233 -15.60 -1.64 9.81
CA ALA A 233 -16.72 -2.17 10.60
C ALA A 233 -18.08 -1.81 9.98
N GLU A 234 -18.18 -0.66 9.32
CA GLU A 234 -19.36 -0.30 8.54
C GLU A 234 -19.43 -0.99 7.18
N GLY A 235 -18.46 -1.85 6.81
CA GLY A 235 -18.50 -2.66 5.60
C GLY A 235 -18.17 -1.89 4.31
N HIS A 236 -17.43 -0.79 4.42
CA HIS A 236 -16.85 -0.11 3.26
C HIS A 236 -15.68 -0.91 2.68
N GLU A 237 -15.43 -0.74 1.38
CA GLU A 237 -14.27 -1.35 0.73
C GLU A 237 -13.02 -0.53 1.03
N ILE A 238 -11.89 -1.22 1.26
CA ILE A 238 -10.61 -0.58 1.55
C ILE A 238 -9.61 -0.86 0.42
N GLY A 239 -9.02 0.20 -0.09
CA GLY A 239 -7.89 0.20 -1.01
C GLY A 239 -6.62 0.76 -0.36
N ASN A 240 -5.49 0.48 -0.99
CA ASN A 240 -4.17 0.94 -0.60
C ASN A 240 -3.81 2.24 -1.34
N HIS A 241 -3.32 3.24 -0.62
CA HIS A 241 -2.95 4.55 -1.19
C HIS A 241 -1.49 4.94 -0.91
N SER A 242 -0.58 3.95 -0.97
CA SER A 242 0.85 4.08 -0.62
C SER A 242 1.09 4.39 0.87
N LEU A 243 2.35 4.35 1.31
CA LEU A 243 2.70 4.59 2.70
C LEU A 243 2.76 6.09 3.00
N THR A 244 3.53 6.85 2.23
CA THR A 244 3.87 8.25 2.51
C THR A 244 3.38 9.22 1.43
N HIS A 245 2.51 8.76 0.52
CA HIS A 245 1.97 9.57 -0.58
C HIS A 245 3.05 10.22 -1.50
N PRO A 246 4.06 9.47 -1.99
CA PRO A 246 5.09 10.02 -2.87
C PRO A 246 4.60 10.19 -4.31
N HIS A 247 5.30 11.03 -5.09
CA HIS A 247 5.26 10.97 -6.55
C HIS A 247 5.88 9.64 -7.02
N MET A 248 5.04 8.64 -7.28
CA MET A 248 5.47 7.25 -7.55
C MET A 248 6.52 7.12 -8.68
N PRO A 249 6.46 7.90 -9.78
CA PRO A 249 7.48 7.84 -10.83
C PRO A 249 8.86 8.36 -10.42
N LEU A 250 8.98 9.06 -9.29
CA LEU A 250 10.23 9.67 -8.80
C LEU A 250 10.97 8.80 -7.78
N ILE A 251 10.43 7.64 -7.42
CA ILE A 251 11.02 6.70 -6.46
C ILE A 251 11.47 5.41 -7.17
N THR A 252 12.36 4.64 -6.53
CA THR A 252 12.85 3.38 -7.10
C THR A 252 11.77 2.29 -7.06
N MET A 253 11.87 1.26 -7.91
CA MET A 253 10.92 0.13 -7.89
C MET A 253 10.91 -0.65 -6.57
N GLN A 254 12.06 -0.68 -5.88
CA GLN A 254 12.13 -1.23 -4.52
C GLN A 254 11.29 -0.38 -3.56
N GLU A 255 11.39 0.95 -3.66
CA GLU A 255 10.60 1.83 -2.82
C GLU A 255 9.10 1.79 -3.17
N VAL A 256 8.74 1.65 -4.45
CA VAL A 256 7.34 1.38 -4.86
C VAL A 256 6.80 0.14 -4.13
N THR A 257 7.59 -0.94 -4.11
CA THR A 257 7.22 -2.18 -3.40
C THR A 257 7.07 -1.94 -1.90
N ASN A 258 8.00 -1.21 -1.28
CA ASN A 258 7.93 -0.85 0.13
C ASN A 258 6.64 -0.08 0.47
N GLN A 259 6.29 0.93 -0.34
CA GLN A 259 5.11 1.76 -0.16
C GLN A 259 3.82 0.93 -0.16
N ILE A 260 3.73 -0.07 -1.04
CA ILE A 260 2.56 -0.94 -1.19
C ILE A 260 2.49 -1.93 -0.03
N VAL A 261 3.54 -2.71 0.17
CA VAL A 261 3.57 -3.85 1.10
C VAL A 261 3.42 -3.41 2.56
N ARG A 262 4.05 -2.29 2.95
CA ARG A 262 3.93 -1.75 4.31
C ARG A 262 2.51 -1.28 4.60
N THR A 263 1.89 -0.62 3.63
CA THR A 263 0.52 -0.12 3.77
C THR A 263 -0.47 -1.28 3.83
N GLU A 264 -0.26 -2.35 3.05
CA GLU A 264 -1.04 -3.58 3.15
C GLU A 264 -1.02 -4.17 4.56
N ALA A 265 0.18 -4.31 5.14
CA ALA A 265 0.35 -4.85 6.48
C ALA A 265 -0.38 -4.00 7.53
N LEU A 266 -0.33 -2.66 7.39
CA LEU A 266 -1.07 -1.74 8.26
C LEU A 266 -2.58 -1.90 8.11
N ILE A 267 -3.11 -1.93 6.88
CA ILE A 267 -4.54 -2.12 6.61
C ILE A 267 -5.01 -3.42 7.24
N ARG A 268 -4.33 -4.54 6.94
CA ARG A 268 -4.70 -5.86 7.44
C ARG A 268 -4.73 -5.91 8.96
N ASN A 269 -3.72 -5.37 9.61
CA ASN A 269 -3.63 -5.38 11.06
C ASN A 269 -4.71 -4.52 11.73
N ILE A 270 -4.95 -3.32 11.21
CA ILE A 270 -5.88 -2.37 11.84
C ILE A 270 -7.32 -2.78 11.57
N THR A 271 -7.62 -3.24 10.37
CA THR A 271 -9.00 -3.40 9.87
C THR A 271 -9.44 -4.86 9.70
N GLY A 272 -8.49 -5.80 9.68
CA GLY A 272 -8.75 -7.20 9.33
C GLY A 272 -9.01 -7.45 7.84
N GLN A 273 -8.95 -6.43 6.99
CA GLN A 273 -9.21 -6.52 5.55
C GLN A 273 -7.92 -6.76 4.76
N ASP A 274 -8.00 -7.54 3.69
CA ASP A 274 -6.89 -7.76 2.74
C ASP A 274 -7.14 -6.93 1.47
N PRO A 275 -6.52 -5.74 1.32
CA PRO A 275 -6.76 -4.87 0.17
C PRO A 275 -6.15 -5.48 -1.09
N TYR A 276 -6.80 -5.24 -2.23
CA TYR A 276 -6.27 -5.59 -3.56
C TYR A 276 -6.48 -4.45 -4.58
N LEU A 277 -7.10 -3.35 -4.17
CA LEU A 277 -7.20 -2.14 -4.96
C LEU A 277 -6.08 -1.19 -4.55
N PHE A 278 -5.40 -0.60 -5.53
CA PHE A 278 -4.40 0.43 -5.29
C PHE A 278 -4.75 1.68 -6.08
N ARG A 279 -4.65 2.85 -5.46
CA ARG A 279 -4.71 4.13 -6.16
C ARG A 279 -3.37 4.83 -6.01
N PRO A 280 -2.65 5.14 -7.11
CA PRO A 280 -1.40 5.87 -7.02
C PRO A 280 -1.67 7.30 -6.53
N PRO A 281 -0.88 7.83 -5.58
CA PRO A 281 -0.87 9.25 -5.26
C PRO A 281 -0.80 10.12 -6.52
N TYR A 282 -1.56 11.20 -6.54
CA TYR A 282 -1.65 12.15 -7.66
C TYR A 282 -2.13 11.54 -8.99
N GLY A 283 -2.54 10.27 -9.02
CA GLY A 283 -2.86 9.55 -10.25
C GLY A 283 -1.62 9.19 -11.09
N GLU A 284 -0.41 9.33 -10.54
CA GLU A 284 0.84 9.19 -11.28
C GLU A 284 1.36 7.75 -11.32
N TYR A 285 1.65 7.24 -12.52
CA TYR A 285 2.22 5.92 -12.69
C TYR A 285 3.02 5.79 -14.00
N THR A 286 3.82 4.73 -14.09
CA THR A 286 4.47 4.25 -15.33
C THR A 286 4.03 2.81 -15.59
N GLN A 287 4.26 2.28 -16.80
CA GLN A 287 3.97 0.87 -17.09
C GLN A 287 4.72 -0.09 -16.16
N ALA A 288 5.96 0.25 -15.78
CA ALA A 288 6.74 -0.55 -14.83
C ALA A 288 6.08 -0.59 -13.43
N ILE A 289 5.52 0.53 -12.98
CA ILE A 289 4.77 0.62 -11.73
C ILE A 289 3.49 -0.21 -11.80
N LEU A 290 2.73 -0.13 -12.90
CA LEU A 290 1.53 -0.94 -13.09
C LEU A 290 1.86 -2.44 -13.03
N ASN A 291 2.92 -2.85 -13.71
CA ASN A 291 3.35 -4.26 -13.72
C ASN A 291 3.81 -4.71 -12.33
N GLN A 292 4.46 -3.85 -11.55
CA GLN A 292 4.85 -4.15 -10.18
C GLN A 292 3.65 -4.25 -9.23
N LEU A 293 2.68 -3.34 -9.35
CA LEU A 293 1.43 -3.42 -8.59
C LEU A 293 0.71 -4.75 -8.88
N ALA A 294 0.61 -5.10 -10.16
CA ALA A 294 -0.02 -6.33 -10.57
C ALA A 294 0.76 -7.56 -10.05
N SER A 295 2.10 -7.57 -10.09
CA SER A 295 2.90 -8.67 -9.52
C SER A 295 2.70 -8.85 -8.01
N LEU A 296 2.32 -7.79 -7.29
CA LEU A 296 1.94 -7.81 -5.88
C LEU A 296 0.45 -8.15 -5.66
N GLY A 297 -0.31 -8.44 -6.72
CA GLY A 297 -1.72 -8.80 -6.65
C GLY A 297 -2.70 -7.62 -6.61
N TYR A 298 -2.24 -6.41 -6.94
CA TYR A 298 -3.07 -5.20 -6.93
C TYR A 298 -3.66 -4.87 -8.30
N VAL A 299 -4.88 -4.32 -8.27
CA VAL A 299 -5.53 -3.66 -9.40
C VAL A 299 -5.43 -2.14 -9.21
N THR A 300 -4.89 -1.45 -10.21
CA THR A 300 -4.73 0.01 -10.18
C THR A 300 -6.02 0.72 -10.55
N ILE A 301 -6.55 1.55 -9.64
CA ILE A 301 -7.81 2.28 -9.79
C ILE A 301 -7.57 3.78 -9.85
N LEU A 302 -8.11 4.41 -10.89
CA LEU A 302 -8.11 5.85 -11.12
C LEU A 302 -9.56 6.36 -10.96
N TRP A 303 -9.96 7.36 -11.73
CA TRP A 303 -11.28 7.96 -11.69
C TRP A 303 -11.65 8.55 -13.06
N THR A 304 -12.93 8.66 -13.35
CA THR A 304 -13.44 9.45 -14.49
C THR A 304 -13.83 10.85 -14.08
N ILE A 305 -14.14 11.07 -12.78
CA ILE A 305 -14.62 12.35 -12.27
C ILE A 305 -13.75 12.78 -11.09
N ASP A 306 -13.03 13.88 -11.27
CA ASP A 306 -12.31 14.58 -10.19
C ASP A 306 -13.20 15.70 -9.62
N SER A 307 -13.48 15.65 -8.32
CA SER A 307 -14.25 16.70 -7.66
C SER A 307 -13.47 18.01 -7.50
N LEU A 308 -12.14 17.95 -7.48
CA LEU A 308 -11.22 19.02 -7.06
C LEU A 308 -11.52 19.57 -5.65
N ASP A 309 -12.09 18.74 -4.78
CA ASP A 309 -12.48 19.12 -3.42
C ASP A 309 -11.30 19.57 -2.55
N TRP A 310 -10.10 19.04 -2.80
CA TRP A 310 -8.84 19.48 -2.17
C TRP A 310 -8.51 20.97 -2.41
N GLN A 311 -9.12 21.62 -3.40
CA GLN A 311 -8.97 23.06 -3.64
C GLN A 311 -9.93 23.93 -2.81
N ASN A 312 -10.86 23.31 -2.08
CA ASN A 312 -11.98 23.97 -1.38
C ASN A 312 -12.78 24.93 -2.28
N PRO A 313 -13.34 24.46 -3.42
CA PRO A 313 -14.06 25.32 -4.37
C PRO A 313 -15.50 25.68 -3.91
N GLY A 314 -15.92 25.21 -2.74
CA GLY A 314 -17.29 25.29 -2.21
C GLY A 314 -18.15 24.06 -2.57
N ALA A 315 -19.00 23.64 -1.63
CA ALA A 315 -19.83 22.44 -1.75
C ALA A 315 -20.68 22.42 -3.03
N ALA A 316 -21.35 23.53 -3.38
CA ALA A 316 -22.18 23.61 -4.59
C ALA A 316 -21.38 23.38 -5.88
N ALA A 317 -20.12 23.82 -5.94
CA ALA A 317 -19.25 23.62 -7.09
C ALA A 317 -18.83 22.16 -7.23
N ILE A 318 -18.50 21.49 -6.11
CA ILE A 318 -18.21 20.04 -6.08
C ILE A 318 -19.42 19.25 -6.57
N VAL A 319 -20.60 19.51 -6.00
CA VAL A 319 -21.84 18.82 -6.37
C VAL A 319 -22.14 19.00 -7.86
N SER A 320 -22.10 20.24 -8.35
CA SER A 320 -22.36 20.53 -9.77
C SER A 320 -21.36 19.83 -10.68
N ARG A 321 -20.07 19.83 -10.33
CA ARG A 321 -19.03 19.15 -11.11
C ARG A 321 -19.28 17.65 -11.18
N VAL A 322 -19.58 17.00 -10.06
CA VAL A 322 -19.82 15.55 -10.03
C VAL A 322 -21.10 15.19 -10.78
N VAL A 323 -22.21 15.86 -10.47
CA VAL A 323 -23.54 15.54 -10.99
C VAL A 323 -23.64 15.80 -12.50
N ASN A 324 -22.99 16.84 -13.03
CA ASN A 324 -23.04 17.17 -14.46
C ASN A 324 -22.15 16.26 -15.32
N ASN A 325 -21.14 15.60 -14.73
CA ASN A 325 -20.23 14.70 -15.43
C ASN A 325 -20.51 13.22 -15.11
N ALA A 326 -21.56 12.92 -14.36
CA ALA A 326 -21.91 11.56 -13.97
C ALA A 326 -22.28 10.71 -15.20
N GLU A 327 -21.59 9.57 -15.35
CA GLU A 327 -21.84 8.57 -16.37
C GLU A 327 -21.96 7.16 -15.77
N PRO A 328 -22.63 6.20 -16.44
CA PRO A 328 -22.67 4.80 -16.00
C PRO A 328 -21.27 4.23 -15.79
N GLY A 329 -21.02 3.64 -14.62
CA GLY A 329 -19.72 3.10 -14.27
C GLY A 329 -18.72 4.15 -13.75
N ALA A 330 -19.13 5.40 -13.52
CA ALA A 330 -18.21 6.43 -13.07
C ALA A 330 -17.58 6.12 -11.71
N ILE A 331 -16.29 6.39 -11.60
CA ILE A 331 -15.54 6.37 -10.34
C ILE A 331 -15.25 7.83 -9.99
N ILE A 332 -15.75 8.28 -8.83
CA ILE A 332 -15.69 9.68 -8.39
C ILE A 332 -14.60 9.81 -7.32
N LEU A 333 -13.59 10.65 -7.59
CA LEU A 333 -12.53 11.00 -6.65
C LEU A 333 -12.98 12.11 -5.70
N LEU A 334 -12.94 11.79 -4.41
CA LEU A 334 -13.14 12.69 -3.27
C LEU A 334 -12.02 12.44 -2.26
N HIS A 335 -11.85 13.35 -1.31
CA HIS A 335 -10.95 13.19 -0.18
C HIS A 335 -11.76 13.11 1.11
N GLN A 336 -11.34 12.24 2.03
CA GLN A 336 -12.04 12.04 3.29
C GLN A 336 -12.18 13.37 4.07
N SER A 337 -11.09 14.15 4.16
CA SER A 337 -10.98 15.31 5.05
C SER A 337 -11.30 16.64 4.38
N ALA A 338 -11.90 16.64 3.17
CA ALA A 338 -12.30 17.84 2.45
C ALA A 338 -13.65 18.40 2.99
N PRO A 339 -13.69 19.58 3.63
CA PRO A 339 -14.92 20.09 4.28
C PRO A 339 -16.08 20.28 3.30
N ASP A 340 -15.80 20.83 2.13
CA ASP A 340 -16.80 21.08 1.09
C ASP A 340 -17.41 19.78 0.53
N THR A 341 -16.65 18.67 0.56
CA THR A 341 -17.17 17.35 0.21
C THR A 341 -18.21 16.89 1.21
N LEU A 342 -17.92 17.01 2.52
CA LEU A 342 -18.87 16.63 3.57
C LEU A 342 -20.17 17.45 3.46
N GLU A 343 -20.04 18.78 3.34
CA GLU A 343 -21.19 19.68 3.21
C GLU A 343 -22.03 19.35 1.97
N GLY A 344 -21.39 19.02 0.84
CA GLY A 344 -22.06 18.72 -0.42
C GLY A 344 -22.61 17.29 -0.55
N LEU A 345 -22.14 16.34 0.25
CA LEU A 345 -22.32 14.90 -0.01
C LEU A 345 -23.79 14.48 -0.07
N GLN A 346 -24.63 14.93 0.87
CA GLN A 346 -26.05 14.57 0.88
C GLN A 346 -26.78 15.08 -0.37
N SER A 347 -26.45 16.30 -0.82
CA SER A 347 -27.02 16.90 -2.03
C SER A 347 -26.56 16.14 -3.28
N MET A 348 -25.27 15.80 -3.35
CA MET A 348 -24.69 14.98 -4.42
C MET A 348 -25.41 13.64 -4.56
N ILE A 349 -25.54 12.89 -3.45
CA ILE A 349 -26.22 11.59 -3.42
C ILE A 349 -27.66 11.74 -3.93
N THR A 350 -28.38 12.75 -3.44
CA THR A 350 -29.78 12.99 -3.80
C THR A 350 -29.93 13.24 -5.31
N GLN A 351 -29.07 14.09 -5.88
CA GLN A 351 -29.14 14.46 -7.30
C GLN A 351 -28.73 13.31 -8.22
N LEU A 352 -27.70 12.54 -7.86
CA LEU A 352 -27.31 11.34 -8.62
C LEU A 352 -28.43 10.29 -8.63
N ARG A 353 -29.15 10.09 -7.51
CA ARG A 353 -30.34 9.22 -7.48
C ARG A 353 -31.47 9.74 -8.37
N GLN A 354 -31.70 11.05 -8.38
CA GLN A 354 -32.70 11.67 -9.26
C GLN A 354 -32.36 11.46 -10.74
N GLN A 355 -31.07 11.39 -11.09
CA GLN A 355 -30.62 11.00 -12.41
C GLN A 355 -30.69 9.49 -12.67
N GLY A 356 -31.06 8.67 -11.68
CA GLY A 356 -31.23 7.22 -11.79
C GLY A 356 -29.96 6.40 -11.58
N TYR A 357 -28.96 6.94 -10.90
CA TYR A 357 -27.77 6.20 -10.51
C TYR A 357 -27.94 5.45 -9.18
N ASP A 358 -27.55 4.18 -9.19
CA ASP A 358 -27.25 3.42 -7.97
C ASP A 358 -25.81 3.68 -7.49
N PHE A 359 -25.50 3.23 -6.26
CA PHE A 359 -24.17 3.40 -5.65
C PHE A 359 -23.60 2.07 -5.20
N GLY A 360 -22.29 1.95 -5.29
CA GLY A 360 -21.56 0.90 -4.58
C GLY A 360 -20.07 1.12 -4.60
N THR A 361 -19.35 0.12 -4.12
CA THR A 361 -17.89 0.15 -4.07
C THR A 361 -17.31 0.00 -5.48
N VAL A 362 -16.03 0.33 -5.66
CA VAL A 362 -15.31 0.16 -6.93
C VAL A 362 -15.48 -1.27 -7.49
N THR A 363 -15.40 -2.29 -6.64
CA THR A 363 -15.61 -3.68 -7.09
C THR A 363 -17.03 -3.99 -7.53
N GLN A 364 -18.03 -3.29 -6.98
CA GLN A 364 -19.42 -3.53 -7.33
C GLN A 364 -19.83 -2.83 -8.62
N VAL A 365 -19.21 -1.70 -8.97
CA VAL A 365 -19.54 -0.86 -10.14
C VAL A 365 -18.84 -1.37 -11.40
#